data_AF-A0A093WZX6-F1
#
_entry.id   AF-A0A093WZX6-F1
#
_cell.length_a   1.000
_cell.length_b   1.000
_cell.length_c   1.000
_cell.angle_alpha   90.00
_cell.angle_beta   90.00
_cell.angle_gamma   90.00
#
_symmetry.space_group_name_H-M   'P 1'
#
loop_
_entity.id
_entity.type
_entity.pdbx_description
1 polymer ?
#
loop_
_entity_poly.entity_id
_entity_poly.type
_entity_poly.pdbx_seq_one_letter_code
_entity_poly.pdbx_strand_id
1 'polypeptide(L)'
;MGKGTDKLYITHSEWSSSDQFSASAGSNVNARAAPGSFKRLPFNFCAASLQPFHHPVCTPAGTIFDIEVISTWLATHTTNPVTGEPLKASDLIKLNFARNGDTDAGAAEGKKEALGEMVDPVTFKVFTDNTHIVAIRHGGEANVRRPRVQPERHNHAPRPAEYRESRSEPV
;
A
#
# COMPACT_ATOMS: atom_id res chain seq x y z
N MET A 1 -8.67 -10.50 -35.75
CA MET A 1 -9.59 -11.51 -36.33
C MET A 1 -9.57 -12.70 -35.39
N GLY A 2 -10.75 -13.09 -34.88
CA GLY A 2 -10.90 -14.12 -33.85
C GLY A 2 -10.37 -15.48 -34.29
N LYS A 3 -10.09 -16.35 -33.32
CA LYS A 3 -9.49 -17.67 -33.50
C LYS A 3 -10.27 -18.55 -34.50
N GLY A 4 -9.97 -18.43 -35.80
CA GLY A 4 -10.39 -19.36 -36.85
C GLY A 4 -11.90 -19.49 -37.12
N THR A 5 -12.72 -18.58 -36.57
CA THR A 5 -14.18 -18.58 -36.72
C THR A 5 -14.59 -17.39 -37.59
N ASP A 6 -15.16 -17.67 -38.76
CA ASP A 6 -15.63 -16.67 -39.71
C ASP A 6 -17.00 -16.10 -39.28
N LYS A 7 -17.01 -15.44 -38.12
CA LYS A 7 -18.17 -14.75 -37.57
C LYS A 7 -17.85 -13.26 -37.54
N LEU A 8 -18.72 -12.44 -38.12
CA LEU A 8 -18.58 -10.98 -38.17
C LEU A 8 -18.75 -10.30 -36.80
N TYR A 9 -19.11 -11.05 -35.76
CA TYR A 9 -19.30 -10.55 -34.40
C TYR A 9 -18.42 -11.34 -33.43
N ILE A 10 -17.95 -10.66 -32.40
CA ILE A 10 -17.17 -11.27 -31.32
C ILE A 10 -18.16 -11.91 -30.34
N THR A 11 -18.00 -13.22 -30.08
CA THR A 11 -18.76 -13.90 -29.04
C THR A 11 -18.18 -13.62 -27.65
N HIS A 12 -18.99 -13.74 -26.60
CA HIS A 12 -18.50 -13.56 -25.23
C HIS A 12 -17.34 -14.51 -24.87
N SER A 13 -17.38 -15.74 -25.38
CA SER A 13 -16.31 -16.73 -25.21
C SER A 13 -15.00 -16.31 -25.87
N GLU A 14 -15.08 -15.65 -27.03
CA GLU A 14 -13.90 -15.09 -27.70
C GLU A 14 -13.38 -13.86 -26.94
N TRP A 15 -14.26 -12.95 -26.51
CA TRP A 15 -13.91 -11.76 -25.71
C TRP A 15 -13.26 -12.09 -24.36
N SER A 16 -13.65 -13.22 -23.76
CA SER A 16 -13.13 -13.67 -22.46
C SER A 16 -11.95 -14.66 -22.53
N SER A 17 -11.45 -14.95 -23.73
CA SER A 17 -10.36 -15.92 -23.93
C SER A 17 -9.02 -15.41 -23.41
N SER A 18 -8.22 -16.32 -22.85
CA SER A 18 -6.94 -16.06 -22.17
C SER A 18 -5.85 -15.41 -23.04
N ASP A 19 -5.92 -15.55 -24.36
CA ASP A 19 -4.82 -15.18 -25.27
C ASP A 19 -5.05 -13.81 -25.92
N GLN A 20 -6.07 -13.06 -25.50
CA GLN A 20 -6.28 -11.69 -25.97
C GLN A 20 -5.55 -10.69 -25.07
N PHE A 21 -4.51 -10.05 -25.62
CA PHE A 21 -3.74 -8.97 -24.98
C PHE A 21 -4.37 -7.58 -25.15
N SER A 22 -5.69 -7.50 -25.35
CA SER A 22 -6.39 -6.23 -25.54
C SER A 22 -6.68 -5.54 -24.20
N ALA A 23 -6.58 -4.21 -24.15
CA ALA A 23 -6.76 -3.41 -22.92
C ALA A 23 -8.18 -3.49 -22.32
N SER A 24 -9.17 -3.95 -23.11
CA SER A 24 -10.56 -4.14 -22.68
C SER A 24 -10.87 -5.64 -22.49
N ALA A 25 -10.17 -6.30 -21.57
CA ALA A 25 -10.55 -7.65 -21.15
C ALA A 25 -11.95 -7.60 -20.52
N GLY A 26 -12.85 -8.48 -20.94
CA GLY A 26 -14.21 -8.57 -20.38
C GLY A 26 -14.20 -8.92 -18.90
N SER A 27 -15.38 -9.17 -18.34
CA SER A 27 -15.67 -9.45 -16.91
C SER A 27 -14.74 -10.46 -16.21
N ASN A 28 -13.97 -11.24 -16.97
CA ASN A 28 -12.95 -12.19 -16.51
C ASN A 28 -11.56 -11.58 -16.26
N VAL A 29 -11.36 -10.26 -16.34
CA VAL A 29 -10.09 -9.63 -15.87
C VAL A 29 -9.83 -9.93 -14.39
N ASN A 30 -10.91 -10.08 -13.61
CA ASN A 30 -10.84 -10.49 -12.21
C ASN A 30 -10.55 -11.99 -12.02
N ALA A 31 -10.72 -12.84 -13.04
CA ALA A 31 -10.35 -14.25 -12.98
C ALA A 31 -8.83 -14.47 -13.16
N ARG A 32 -8.10 -13.43 -13.63
CA ARG A 32 -6.63 -13.37 -13.57
C ARG A 32 -6.12 -12.95 -12.19
N ALA A 33 -6.98 -12.48 -11.29
CA ALA A 33 -6.62 -12.41 -9.88
C ALA A 33 -6.57 -13.86 -9.38
N ALA A 34 -5.37 -14.30 -8.99
CA ALA A 34 -5.09 -15.62 -8.46
C ALA A 34 -6.15 -16.11 -7.44
N PRO A 35 -6.37 -17.42 -7.29
CA PRO A 35 -7.29 -17.97 -6.29
C PRO A 35 -6.90 -17.46 -4.90
N GLY A 36 -7.75 -16.62 -4.33
CA GLY A 36 -7.44 -15.80 -3.15
C GLY A 36 -7.43 -14.33 -3.50
N SER A 37 -8.62 -13.76 -3.75
CA SER A 37 -8.80 -12.30 -3.73
C SER A 37 -8.56 -11.80 -2.30
N PHE A 38 -7.28 -11.59 -1.96
CA PHE A 38 -6.87 -10.93 -0.72
C PHE A 38 -7.51 -9.54 -0.70
N LYS A 39 -8.68 -9.43 -0.06
CA LYS A 39 -9.24 -8.14 0.30
C LYS A 39 -8.28 -7.55 1.32
N ARG A 40 -7.50 -6.56 0.89
CA ARG A 40 -6.64 -5.79 1.78
C ARG A 40 -7.51 -5.20 2.88
N LEU A 41 -7.08 -5.35 4.13
CA LEU A 41 -7.73 -4.67 5.23
C LEU A 41 -7.67 -3.16 4.94
N PRO A 42 -8.80 -2.42 5.03
CA PRO A 42 -8.76 -0.99 4.83
C PRO A 42 -7.83 -0.33 5.84
N PHE A 43 -7.19 0.77 5.44
CA PHE A 43 -6.18 1.47 6.25
C PHE A 43 -6.73 2.11 7.54
N ASN A 44 -8.04 2.03 7.78
CA ASN A 44 -8.74 2.57 8.95
C ASN A 44 -8.93 1.57 10.09
N PHE A 45 -8.50 0.32 9.90
CA PHE A 45 -8.77 -0.78 10.81
C PHE A 45 -7.49 -1.34 11.42
N CYS A 46 -7.58 -1.79 12.66
CA CYS A 46 -6.51 -2.49 13.37
C CYS A 46 -6.38 -3.91 12.82
N ALA A 47 -5.15 -4.35 12.53
CA ALA A 47 -4.92 -5.69 12.01
C ALA A 47 -5.14 -6.83 13.03
N ALA A 48 -5.14 -6.53 14.32
CA ALA A 48 -5.37 -7.51 15.38
C ALA A 48 -6.86 -7.64 15.74
N SER A 49 -7.59 -6.53 15.90
CA SER A 49 -9.01 -6.54 16.31
C SER A 49 -10.00 -6.46 15.16
N LEU A 50 -9.55 -6.09 13.95
CA LEU A 50 -10.41 -5.81 12.79
C LEU A 50 -11.49 -4.75 13.06
N GLN A 51 -11.26 -3.88 14.04
CA GLN A 51 -12.11 -2.75 14.39
C GLN A 51 -11.45 -1.44 13.94
N PRO A 52 -12.24 -0.38 13.70
CA PRO A 52 -11.69 0.96 13.45
C PRO A 52 -10.77 1.37 14.60
N PHE A 53 -9.58 1.87 14.30
CA PHE A 53 -8.66 2.31 15.35
C PHE A 53 -8.99 3.71 15.86
N HIS A 54 -8.67 3.97 17.12
CA HIS A 54 -8.70 5.31 17.70
C HIS A 54 -7.30 5.92 17.76
N HIS A 55 -6.33 5.14 18.23
CA HIS A 55 -4.93 5.55 18.41
C HIS A 55 -4.01 4.68 17.54
N PRO A 56 -3.90 5.01 16.24
CA PRO A 56 -3.14 4.18 15.31
C PRO A 56 -1.65 4.22 15.64
N VAL A 57 -1.08 3.03 15.80
CA VAL A 57 0.35 2.80 15.90
C VAL A 57 0.76 1.83 14.80
N CYS A 58 1.97 1.97 14.28
CA CYS A 58 2.50 1.07 13.27
C CYS A 58 3.80 0.40 13.69
N THR A 59 3.99 -0.81 13.18
CA THR A 59 5.29 -1.48 13.18
C THR A 59 6.17 -0.95 12.03
N PRO A 60 7.49 -1.14 12.08
CA PRO A 60 8.37 -0.81 10.96
C PRO A 60 8.05 -1.57 9.67
N ALA A 61 7.38 -2.73 9.77
CA ALA A 61 6.87 -3.49 8.63
C ALA A 61 5.66 -2.82 7.93
N GLY A 62 5.05 -1.81 8.56
CA GLY A 62 3.89 -1.10 8.01
C GLY A 62 2.54 -1.71 8.38
N THR A 63 2.48 -2.61 9.37
CA THR A 63 1.20 -3.10 9.91
C THR A 63 0.65 -2.12 10.93
N ILE A 64 -0.63 -1.78 10.81
CA ILE A 64 -1.31 -0.81 11.68
C ILE A 64 -2.07 -1.55 12.78
N PHE A 65 -1.90 -1.09 14.00
CA PHE A 65 -2.58 -1.57 15.20
C PHE A 65 -3.18 -0.41 15.99
N ASP A 66 -4.10 -0.73 16.89
CA ASP A 66 -4.51 0.19 17.95
C ASP A 66 -3.64 -0.04 19.19
N ILE A 67 -3.29 1.03 19.90
CA ILE A 67 -2.38 0.99 21.05
C ILE A 67 -2.92 0.11 22.19
N GLU A 68 -4.23 0.15 22.41
CA GLU A 68 -4.90 -0.62 23.48
C GLU A 68 -4.87 -2.12 23.18
N VAL A 69 -5.09 -2.48 21.91
CA VAL A 69 -5.10 -3.88 21.46
C VAL A 69 -3.69 -4.46 21.41
N ILE A 70 -2.70 -3.69 20.91
CA ILE A 70 -1.33 -4.20 20.84
C ILE A 70 -0.64 -4.25 22.21
N SER A 71 -0.97 -3.33 23.12
CA SER A 71 -0.39 -3.35 24.48
C SER A 71 -0.84 -4.55 25.29
N THR A 72 -2.13 -4.90 25.22
CA THR A 72 -2.68 -6.11 25.84
C THR A 72 -2.10 -7.38 25.22
N TRP A 73 -1.88 -7.39 23.91
CA TRP A 73 -1.19 -8.49 23.22
C TRP A 73 0.27 -8.64 23.68
N LEU A 74 1.04 -7.54 23.72
CA LEU A 74 2.44 -7.54 24.12
C LEU A 74 2.67 -7.95 25.59
N ALA A 75 1.66 -7.79 26.45
CA ALA A 75 1.71 -8.26 27.83
C ALA A 75 1.70 -9.80 27.93
N THR A 76 1.08 -10.49 26.96
CA THR A 76 0.96 -11.96 26.96
C THR A 76 1.93 -12.62 25.98
N HIS A 77 2.25 -11.96 24.87
CA HIS A 77 3.08 -12.49 23.79
C HIS A 77 4.02 -11.40 23.24
N THR A 78 5.33 -11.64 23.20
CA THR A 78 6.32 -10.68 22.65
C THR A 78 6.46 -10.79 21.13
N THR A 79 5.34 -11.00 20.43
CA THR A 79 5.32 -11.35 19.00
C THR A 79 4.25 -10.55 18.27
N ASN A 80 4.43 -10.25 16.99
CA ASN A 80 3.44 -9.60 16.15
C ASN A 80 2.28 -10.59 15.82
N PRO A 81 1.01 -10.23 16.05
CA PRO A 81 -0.14 -11.12 15.82
C PRO A 81 -0.37 -11.49 14.34
N VAL A 82 0.18 -10.73 13.39
CA VAL A 82 0.00 -10.97 11.95
C VAL A 82 1.18 -11.72 11.35
N THR A 83 2.41 -11.30 11.66
CA THR A 83 3.62 -11.84 11.02
C THR A 83 4.32 -12.92 11.83
N GLY A 84 4.06 -13.01 13.14
CA GLY A 84 4.79 -13.93 14.02
C GLY A 84 6.22 -13.47 14.35
N GLU A 85 6.61 -12.26 13.96
CA GLU A 85 7.94 -11.71 14.25
C GLU A 85 8.03 -11.12 15.67
N PRO A 86 9.18 -11.19 16.35
CA PRO A 86 9.34 -10.60 17.67
C PRO A 86 9.20 -9.08 17.60
N LEU A 87 8.33 -8.52 18.45
CA LEU A 87 8.04 -7.07 18.46
C LEU A 87 8.14 -6.51 19.88
N LYS A 88 8.83 -5.39 20.03
CA LYS A 88 8.93 -4.66 21.31
C LYS A 88 8.03 -3.43 21.30
N ALA A 89 7.59 -3.02 22.48
CA ALA A 89 6.80 -1.80 22.65
C ALA A 89 7.54 -0.53 22.18
N SER A 90 8.87 -0.49 22.29
CA SER A 90 9.70 0.63 21.84
C SER A 90 9.76 0.80 20.32
N ASP A 91 9.43 -0.24 19.57
CA ASP A 91 9.46 -0.22 18.10
C ASP A 91 8.13 0.25 17.51
N LEU A 92 7.12 0.49 18.36
CA LEU A 92 5.83 1.04 17.97
C LEU A 92 5.97 2.53 17.66
N ILE A 93 5.50 2.92 16.49
CA ILE A 93 5.55 4.30 16.02
C ILE A 93 4.12 4.83 15.97
N LYS A 94 3.87 5.98 16.62
CA LYS A 94 2.55 6.61 16.59
C LYS A 94 2.29 7.25 15.23
N LEU A 95 1.15 6.96 14.62
CA LEU A 95 0.75 7.53 13.33
C LEU A 95 -0.10 8.78 13.52
N ASN A 96 0.25 9.85 12.81
CA ASN A 96 -0.52 11.07 12.73
C ASN A 96 -1.18 11.22 11.35
N PHE A 97 -2.50 11.30 11.33
CA PHE A 97 -3.32 11.46 10.13
C PHE A 97 -3.99 12.84 10.15
N ALA A 98 -3.93 13.57 9.03
CA ALA A 98 -4.67 14.82 8.87
C ALA A 98 -6.14 14.55 8.52
N ARG A 99 -7.06 15.41 8.99
CA ARG A 99 -8.50 15.30 8.75
C ARG A 99 -9.05 16.59 8.14
N ASN A 100 -10.02 16.43 7.24
CA ASN A 100 -10.70 17.55 6.61
C ASN A 100 -11.66 18.20 7.63
N GLY A 101 -11.31 19.39 8.15
CA GLY A 101 -12.02 20.07 9.23
C GLY A 101 -11.10 20.81 10.21
N ASP A 102 -9.81 20.47 10.25
CA ASP A 102 -8.78 21.12 11.08
C ASP A 102 -8.18 22.37 10.38
N THR A 103 -9.00 23.33 9.97
CA THR A 103 -8.48 24.60 9.37
C THR A 103 -7.87 25.57 10.39
N ASP A 104 -7.78 25.19 11.66
CA ASP A 104 -7.10 25.92 12.72
C ASP A 104 -6.05 25.03 13.41
N ALA A 105 -4.80 25.42 13.23
CA ALA A 105 -3.62 24.75 13.73
C ALA A 105 -3.58 24.73 15.27
N GLY A 106 -3.69 23.54 15.87
CA GLY A 106 -3.37 23.33 17.28
C GLY A 106 -4.17 22.23 17.95
N ALA A 107 -3.48 21.13 18.30
CA ALA A 107 -3.78 20.24 19.42
C ALA A 107 -5.09 20.48 20.18
N ALA A 108 -6.17 19.78 19.81
CA ALA A 108 -7.23 19.47 20.76
C ALA A 108 -7.38 17.95 20.82
N GLU A 109 -6.59 17.35 21.70
CA GLU A 109 -6.84 16.01 22.23
C GLU A 109 -8.33 15.90 22.61
N GLY A 110 -9.07 14.97 22.02
CA GLY A 110 -10.31 14.49 22.62
C GLY A 110 -11.61 14.67 21.85
N LYS A 111 -11.63 15.10 20.59
CA LYS A 111 -12.87 15.02 19.75
C LYS A 111 -12.62 14.48 18.35
N LYS A 112 -12.19 13.21 18.29
CA LYS A 112 -12.03 12.44 17.03
C LYS A 112 -13.36 11.87 16.48
N GLU A 113 -14.51 12.30 16.98
CA GLU A 113 -15.83 11.76 16.65
C GLU A 113 -16.59 12.61 15.61
N ALA A 114 -16.12 13.82 15.30
CA ALA A 114 -16.55 14.54 14.12
C ALA A 114 -15.77 13.98 12.91
N LEU A 115 -16.42 13.10 12.14
CA LEU A 115 -15.88 12.37 10.99
C LEU A 115 -15.47 13.31 9.85
N GLY A 116 -14.39 14.06 10.02
CA GLY A 116 -13.63 14.59 8.91
C GLY A 116 -12.97 13.42 8.17
N GLU A 117 -13.16 13.34 6.86
CA GLU A 117 -12.48 12.35 6.03
C GLU A 117 -10.96 12.51 6.19
N MET A 118 -10.25 11.40 6.26
CA MET A 118 -8.79 11.42 6.37
C MET A 118 -8.20 11.91 5.05
N VAL A 119 -7.36 12.93 5.12
CA VAL A 119 -6.80 13.61 3.95
C VAL A 119 -5.28 13.62 3.98
N ASP A 120 -4.69 13.64 2.79
CA ASP A 120 -3.27 13.89 2.64
C ASP A 120 -2.95 15.35 3.03
N PRO A 121 -2.05 15.61 4.00
CA PRO A 121 -1.78 16.96 4.51
C PRO A 121 -1.22 17.94 3.49
N VAL A 122 -0.70 17.44 2.35
CA VAL A 122 -0.10 18.30 1.32
C VAL A 122 -1.01 18.48 0.12
N THR A 123 -1.66 17.42 -0.34
CA THR A 123 -2.54 17.51 -1.51
C THR A 123 -4.01 17.75 -1.15
N PHE A 124 -4.36 17.70 0.12
CA PHE A 124 -5.73 17.79 0.64
C PHE A 124 -6.70 16.80 -0.02
N LYS A 125 -6.17 15.71 -0.59
CA LYS A 125 -6.95 14.64 -1.20
C LYS A 125 -7.33 13.62 -0.15
N VAL A 126 -8.58 13.19 -0.19
CA VAL A 126 -9.12 12.13 0.66
C VAL A 126 -8.41 10.80 0.37
N PHE A 127 -8.05 10.09 1.43
CA PHE A 127 -7.53 8.72 1.33
C PHE A 127 -8.66 7.76 0.99
N THR A 128 -8.42 6.91 -0.01
CA THR A 128 -9.32 5.81 -0.38
C THR A 128 -8.56 4.48 -0.29
N ASP A 129 -9.27 3.36 -0.34
CA ASP A 129 -8.65 2.03 -0.21
C ASP A 129 -7.59 1.74 -1.29
N ASN A 130 -7.64 2.44 -2.42
CA ASN A 130 -6.68 2.31 -3.51
C ASN A 130 -5.55 3.36 -3.46
N THR A 131 -5.58 4.27 -2.49
CA THR A 131 -4.48 5.23 -2.32
C THR A 131 -3.28 4.55 -1.70
N HIS A 132 -2.11 4.75 -2.31
CA HIS A 132 -0.86 4.40 -1.65
C HIS A 132 -0.62 5.41 -0.53
N ILE A 133 -0.37 4.91 0.66
CA ILE A 133 -0.15 5.69 1.87
C ILE A 133 1.22 5.32 2.41
N VAL A 134 1.99 6.33 2.80
CA VAL A 134 3.32 6.16 3.40
C VAL A 134 3.37 6.92 4.70
N ALA A 135 3.90 6.29 5.73
CA ALA A 135 4.20 6.93 7.01
C ALA A 135 5.67 7.37 7.01
N ILE A 136 5.92 8.66 7.19
CA ILE A 136 7.27 9.23 7.30
C ILE A 136 7.62 9.37 8.78
N ARG A 137 8.58 8.58 9.24
CA ARG A 137 9.02 8.57 10.63
C ARG A 137 9.86 9.81 10.96
N HIS A 138 9.46 10.49 12.03
CA HIS A 138 10.17 11.58 12.69
C HIS A 138 10.38 11.21 14.17
N GLY A 139 11.45 10.47 14.47
CA GLY A 139 11.72 10.01 15.84
C GLY A 139 10.71 8.97 16.32
N GLY A 140 9.87 9.35 17.29
CA GLY A 140 8.83 8.50 17.89
C GLY A 140 7.44 8.60 17.25
N GLU A 141 7.24 9.58 16.37
CA GLU A 141 5.98 9.79 15.66
C GLU A 141 6.21 9.67 14.14
N ALA A 142 5.16 9.36 13.38
CA ALA A 142 5.21 9.34 11.93
C ALA A 142 4.00 10.04 11.32
N ASN A 143 4.28 10.93 10.36
CA ASN A 143 3.25 11.66 9.64
C ASN A 143 2.83 10.85 8.41
N VAL A 144 1.52 10.69 8.24
CA VAL A 144 0.97 9.91 7.15
C VAL A 144 0.70 10.80 5.94
N ARG A 145 1.18 10.37 4.77
CA ARG A 145 1.09 11.13 3.53
C ARG A 145 0.90 10.21 2.32
N ARG A 146 0.26 10.72 1.27
CA ARG A 146 0.29 10.12 -0.06
C ARG A 146 1.65 10.39 -0.73
N PRO A 147 2.40 9.36 -1.18
CA PRO A 147 3.63 9.57 -1.93
C PRO A 147 3.30 10.15 -3.31
N ARG A 148 4.20 10.99 -3.81
CA ARG A 148 4.13 11.42 -5.21
C ARG A 148 4.40 10.18 -6.07
N VAL A 149 3.41 9.75 -6.84
CA VAL A 149 3.60 8.72 -7.86
C VAL A 149 4.63 9.26 -8.84
N GLN A 150 5.87 8.79 -8.73
CA GLN A 150 6.80 8.93 -9.83
C GLN A 150 6.36 7.89 -10.86
N PRO A 151 6.10 8.27 -12.12
CA PRO A 151 5.93 7.28 -13.16
C PRO A 151 7.19 6.41 -13.13
N GLU A 152 7.03 5.09 -13.01
CA GLU A 152 8.14 4.16 -13.07
C GLU A 152 8.93 4.50 -14.33
N ARG A 153 10.13 5.05 -14.15
CA ARG A 153 11.08 5.15 -15.24
C ARG A 153 11.35 3.70 -15.61
N HIS A 154 10.78 3.24 -16.72
CA HIS A 154 11.16 1.97 -17.32
C HIS A 154 12.67 1.90 -17.29
N ASN A 155 13.20 0.98 -16.47
CA ASN A 155 14.63 0.76 -16.33
C ASN A 155 15.19 0.45 -17.71
N HIS A 156 15.78 1.45 -18.35
CA HIS A 156 16.68 1.23 -19.47
C HIS A 156 17.86 0.47 -18.86
N ALA A 157 18.02 -0.78 -19.28
CA ALA A 157 19.06 -1.68 -18.81
C ALA A 157 20.42 -0.95 -18.76
N PRO A 158 21.28 -1.22 -17.75
CA PRO A 158 22.64 -0.72 -17.79
C PRO A 158 23.32 -1.24 -19.06
N ARG A 159 23.79 -0.32 -19.92
CA ARG A 159 24.66 -0.68 -21.05
C ARG A 159 25.84 -1.48 -20.47
N PRO A 160 26.15 -2.66 -21.02
CA PRO A 160 27.31 -3.41 -20.56
C PRO A 160 28.56 -2.55 -20.74
N ALA A 161 29.36 -2.45 -19.68
CA ALA A 161 30.65 -1.79 -19.71
C ALA A 161 31.52 -2.46 -20.78
N GLU A 162 31.93 -1.71 -21.79
CA GLU A 162 32.97 -2.13 -22.72
C GLU A 162 34.25 -2.37 -21.91
N TYR A 163 34.61 -3.64 -21.78
CA TYR A 163 35.90 -4.10 -21.29
C TYR A 163 36.94 -3.72 -22.35
N ARG A 164 37.61 -2.57 -22.17
CA ARG A 164 38.75 -2.17 -23.00
C ARG A 164 39.97 -2.98 -22.57
N GLU A 165 40.04 -4.19 -23.11
CA GLU A 165 41.15 -5.11 -22.92
C GLU A 165 42.42 -4.52 -23.57
N SER A 166 43.51 -4.70 -22.82
CA SER A 166 44.88 -4.29 -23.05
C SER A 166 45.43 -4.57 -24.45
N ARG A 167 46.02 -3.55 -25.08
CA ARG A 167 47.20 -3.74 -25.95
C ARG A 167 48.42 -3.10 -25.30
N SER A 168 49.16 -3.92 -24.57
CA SER A 168 50.60 -3.77 -24.44
C SER A 168 51.23 -4.26 -25.75
N GLU A 169 51.80 -3.37 -26.55
CA GLU A 169 52.74 -3.74 -27.61
C GLU A 169 54.16 -3.50 -27.08
N PRO A 170 55.03 -4.53 -27.02
CA PRO A 170 56.46 -4.35 -26.90
C PRO A 170 57.13 -4.34 -28.28
N VAL A 171 57.93 -3.30 -28.54
CA VAL A 171 59.33 -3.27 -29.04
C VAL A 171 59.64 -1.84 -29.48
#